data_AF-A0A5K1BRK8-F1
#
_entry.id   AF-A0A5K1BRK8-F1
#
_cell.length_a   1.000
_cell.length_b   1.000
_cell.length_c   1.000
_cell.angle_alpha   90.00
_cell.angle_beta   90.00
_cell.angle_gamma   90.00
#
_symmetry.space_group_name_H-M   'P 1'
#
loop_
_entity.id
_entity.type
_entity.pdbx_description
1 polymer ?
#
loop_
_entity_poly.entity_id
_entity_poly.type
_entity_poly.pdbx_seq_one_letter_code
_entity_poly.pdbx_strand_id
1 'polypeptide(L)'
;TTKQIVEYTSYADTKTIPGHYVLFFESSDKGPDPVLLPKGVTEECCLALALEEELNSVYRQGRVCDQSIGPLEISSEEPPLTST
;
A
#
# COMPACT_ATOMS: atom_id res chain seq x y z
N THR A 1 10.45 -18.70 -7.03
CA THR A 1 10.81 -17.96 -5.81
C THR A 1 9.55 -17.34 -5.23
N THR A 2 9.25 -17.55 -3.96
CA THR A 2 8.14 -16.92 -3.21
C THR A 2 8.72 -15.74 -2.44
N LYS A 3 8.12 -14.55 -2.57
CA LYS A 3 8.52 -13.36 -1.81
C LYS A 3 7.60 -13.22 -0.60
N GLN A 4 8.17 -12.95 0.57
CA GLN A 4 7.43 -12.69 1.80
C GLN A 4 7.61 -11.22 2.18
N ILE A 5 6.52 -10.57 2.60
CA ILE A 5 6.57 -9.27 3.25
C ILE A 5 7.13 -9.48 4.66
N VAL A 6 8.28 -8.89 4.93
CA VAL A 6 8.94 -8.96 6.25
C VAL A 6 8.46 -7.84 7.13
N GLU A 7 8.35 -6.64 6.57
CA GLU A 7 7.94 -5.45 7.27
C GLU A 7 7.07 -4.58 6.36
N TYR A 8 6.13 -3.87 6.95
CA TYR A 8 5.35 -2.86 6.27
C TYR A 8 5.25 -1.60 7.12
N THR A 9 5.33 -0.44 6.50
CA THR A 9 5.07 0.85 7.14
C THR A 9 4.14 1.69 6.28
N SER A 10 3.48 2.67 6.87
CA SER A 10 2.47 3.48 6.20
C SER A 10 2.72 4.97 6.42
N TYR A 11 2.48 5.77 5.40
CA TYR A 11 2.57 7.22 5.44
C TYR A 11 1.31 7.85 4.84
N ALA A 12 0.84 8.95 5.43
CA ALA A 12 -0.21 9.76 4.85
C ALA A 12 0.43 10.93 4.08
N ASP A 13 0.43 10.84 2.75
CA ASP A 13 0.88 11.95 1.90
C ASP A 13 -0.21 13.01 1.81
N THR A 14 0.16 14.21 2.25
CA THR A 14 -0.69 15.41 2.22
C THR A 14 -0.16 16.47 1.25
N LYS A 15 0.90 16.16 0.49
CA LYS A 15 1.46 17.05 -0.53
C LYS A 15 0.56 17.13 -1.77
N THR A 16 -0.17 16.06 -2.04
CA THR A 16 -1.16 15.97 -3.11
C THR A 16 -2.57 16.28 -2.57
N ILE A 17 -3.45 16.81 -3.44
CA ILE A 17 -4.86 17.07 -3.12
C ILE A 17 -5.73 16.31 -4.14
N PRO A 18 -6.58 15.37 -3.70
CA PRO A 18 -6.73 14.87 -2.33
C PRO A 18 -5.48 14.10 -1.87
N GLY A 19 -5.18 14.20 -0.57
CA GLY A 19 -4.07 13.43 0.02
C GLY A 19 -4.36 11.93 -0.02
N HIS A 20 -3.32 11.11 0.03
CA HIS A 20 -3.45 9.66 -0.13
C HIS A 20 -2.52 8.91 0.81
N TYR A 21 -2.75 7.60 0.94
CA TYR A 21 -1.89 6.74 1.75
C TYR A 21 -0.83 6.10 0.87
N VAL A 22 0.39 6.04 1.39
CA VAL A 22 1.51 5.33 0.79
C VAL A 22 1.90 4.20 1.74
N LEU A 23 1.88 2.97 1.22
CA LEU A 23 2.32 1.79 1.95
C LEU A 23 3.70 1.37 1.44
N PHE A 24 4.60 1.13 2.37
CA PHE A 24 5.94 0.66 2.09
C PHE A 24 6.07 -0.78 2.53
N PHE A 25 6.62 -1.62 1.66
CA PHE A 25 6.81 -3.05 1.96
C PHE A 25 8.28 -3.44 1.79
N GLU A 26 8.85 -4.02 2.83
CA GLU A 26 10.13 -4.70 2.76
C GLU A 26 9.88 -6.18 2.44
N SER A 27 10.43 -6.66 1.32
CA SER A 27 10.29 -8.06 0.90
C SER A 27 11.61 -8.82 1.03
N SER A 28 11.56 -10.05 1.54
CA SER A 28 12.71 -10.96 1.61
C SER A 28 12.47 -12.25 0.84
N ASP A 29 13.52 -12.80 0.24
CA ASP A 29 13.49 -14.03 -0.56
C ASP A 29 13.51 -15.34 0.26
N LYS A 30 13.38 -15.28 1.60
CA LYS A 30 13.68 -16.41 2.51
C LYS A 30 12.51 -17.04 3.31
N GLY A 31 11.25 -16.88 2.90
CA GLY A 31 10.09 -17.28 3.70
C GLY A 31 9.37 -18.60 3.33
N PRO A 32 9.01 -19.49 4.30
CA PRO A 32 8.25 -20.72 4.05
C PRO A 32 6.71 -20.61 4.17
N ASP A 33 6.11 -19.44 4.39
CA ASP A 33 4.64 -19.31 4.60
C ASP A 33 4.04 -18.06 3.91
N PRO A 34 2.79 -18.11 3.40
CA PRO A 34 2.32 -17.19 2.39
C PRO A 34 1.58 -15.98 3.00
N VAL A 35 2.22 -14.82 3.01
CA VAL A 35 1.50 -13.67 2.46
C VAL A 35 1.66 -13.83 0.94
N LEU A 36 0.66 -14.45 0.30
CA LEU A 36 0.63 -14.60 -1.15
C LEU A 36 0.58 -13.20 -1.77
N LEU A 37 1.73 -12.58 -2.02
CA LEU A 37 1.84 -11.72 -3.18
C LEU A 37 1.51 -12.64 -4.36
N PRO A 38 0.36 -12.46 -5.03
CA PRO A 38 -0.07 -13.42 -6.04
C PRO A 38 1.04 -13.50 -7.07
N LYS A 39 1.59 -14.71 -7.28
CA LYS A 39 2.57 -14.96 -8.34
C LYS A 39 1.90 -14.62 -9.68
N GLY A 40 2.08 -13.39 -10.14
CA GLY A 40 1.40 -12.86 -11.31
C GLY A 40 0.93 -11.42 -11.16
N VAL A 41 0.87 -10.87 -9.94
CA VAL A 41 0.65 -9.44 -9.75
C VAL A 41 2.00 -8.76 -9.61
N THR A 42 2.65 -8.59 -10.76
CA THR A 42 3.81 -7.71 -10.95
C THR A 42 3.39 -6.26 -11.17
N GLU A 43 2.11 -5.95 -11.00
CA GLU A 43 1.55 -4.63 -11.26
C GLU A 43 1.09 -4.03 -9.93
N GLU A 44 1.80 -3.00 -9.48
CA GLU A 44 1.57 -2.27 -8.22
C GLU A 44 0.10 -1.84 -8.09
N CYS A 45 -0.57 -1.54 -9.21
CA CYS A 45 -1.99 -1.21 -9.30
C CYS A 45 -2.94 -2.26 -8.71
N CYS A 46 -2.71 -3.55 -9.01
CA CYS A 46 -3.61 -4.62 -8.59
C CYS A 46 -3.44 -4.96 -7.09
N LEU A 47 -2.22 -4.81 -6.57
CA LEU A 47 -1.98 -4.93 -5.13
C LEU A 47 -2.63 -3.77 -4.37
N ALA A 48 -2.51 -2.55 -4.88
CA ALA A 48 -3.13 -1.38 -4.27
C ALA A 48 -4.66 -1.55 -4.20
N LEU A 49 -5.30 -1.97 -5.30
CA LEU A 49 -6.74 -2.22 -5.34
C LEU A 49 -7.19 -3.30 -4.35
N ALA A 50 -6.50 -4.43 -4.30
CA ALA A 50 -6.84 -5.52 -3.36
C ALA A 50 -6.73 -5.05 -1.88
N LEU A 51 -5.76 -4.20 -1.58
CA LEU A 51 -5.63 -3.59 -0.25
C LEU A 51 -6.73 -2.55 0.02
N GLU A 52 -7.07 -1.70 -0.96
CA GLU A 52 -8.16 -0.72 -0.85
C GLU A 52 -9.51 -1.42 -0.59
N GLU A 53 -9.75 -2.60 -1.15
CA GLU A 53 -10.99 -3.38 -0.94
C GLU A 53 -11.11 -3.94 0.48
N GLU A 54 -10.00 -4.33 1.09
CA GLU A 54 -9.92 -4.84 2.47
C GLU A 54 -9.97 -3.72 3.53
N LEU A 55 -9.75 -2.47 3.13
CA LEU A 55 -9.89 -1.32 4.03
C LEU A 55 -11.36 -1.08 4.40
N ASN A 56 -11.54 -0.43 5.56
CA ASN A 56 -12.88 -0.23 6.13
C ASN A 56 -13.81 0.57 5.21
N SER A 57 -15.11 0.50 5.47
CA SER A 57 -16.13 1.20 4.66
C SER A 57 -15.95 2.71 4.60
N VAL A 58 -15.38 3.35 5.64
CA VAL A 58 -15.14 4.81 5.68
C VAL A 58 -14.05 5.19 4.68
N TYR A 59 -12.98 4.40 4.57
CA TYR A 59 -11.94 4.61 3.58
C TYR A 59 -12.52 4.52 2.16
N ARG A 60 -13.26 3.45 1.87
CA ARG A 60 -13.86 3.23 0.53
C ARG A 60 -14.86 4.32 0.17
N GLN A 61 -15.65 4.79 1.14
CA GLN A 61 -16.54 5.94 0.98
C GLN A 61 -15.76 7.22 0.65
N GLY A 62 -14.66 7.48 1.37
CA GLY A 62 -13.78 8.62 1.14
C GLY A 62 -13.12 8.62 -0.25
N ARG A 63 -12.80 7.43 -0.78
CA ARG A 63 -12.24 7.23 -2.13
C ARG A 63 -13.29 7.42 -3.23
N VAL A 64 -14.45 6.78 -3.11
CA VAL A 64 -15.42 6.66 -4.20
C VAL A 64 -16.43 7.80 -4.21
N CYS A 65 -16.99 8.14 -3.05
CA CYS A 65 -18.09 9.10 -2.97
C CYS A 65 -17.60 10.50 -2.64
N ASP A 66 -16.80 10.64 -1.58
CA ASP A 66 -16.37 11.97 -1.12
C ASP A 66 -15.16 12.50 -1.91
N GLN A 67 -14.44 11.60 -2.60
CA GLN A 67 -13.19 11.89 -3.33
C GLN A 67 -12.18 12.69 -2.49
N SER A 68 -12.25 12.51 -1.17
CA SER A 68 -11.44 13.20 -0.17
C SER A 68 -10.12 12.48 0.10
N ILE A 69 -10.01 11.23 -0.35
CA ILE A 69 -8.82 10.39 -0.26
C ILE A 69 -8.38 10.04 -1.70
N GLY A 70 -7.11 10.24 -2.02
CA GLY A 70 -6.50 9.82 -3.28
C GLY A 70 -6.16 8.33 -3.32
N PRO A 71 -5.75 7.80 -4.49
CA PRO A 71 -5.44 6.38 -4.66
C PRO A 71 -4.31 5.90 -3.75
N LEU A 72 -4.48 4.70 -3.19
CA LEU A 72 -3.43 4.03 -2.43
C LEU A 72 -2.20 3.80 -3.31
N GLU A 73 -1.04 4.23 -2.81
CA GLU A 73 0.25 3.98 -3.45
C GLU A 73 1.01 2.89 -2.69
N ILE A 74 1.72 2.06 -3.44
CA ILE A 74 2.63 1.05 -2.91
C ILE A 74 4.04 1.42 -3.35
N SER A 75 4.95 1.57 -2.40
CA SER A 75 6.36 1.86 -2.66
C SER A 75 7.27 0.83 -1.98
N SER A 76 8.45 0.61 -2.55
CA SER A 76 9.50 -0.20 -1.91
C SER A 76 10.58 0.65 -1.23
N GLU A 77 10.51 1.98 -1.39
CA GLU A 77 11.50 2.92 -0.86
C GLU A 77 10.91 3.66 0.32
N GLU A 78 11.51 3.54 1.51
CA GLU A 78 11.01 4.16 2.74
C GLU A 78 10.72 5.66 2.60
N PRO A 79 9.73 6.20 3.35
CA PRO A 79 9.45 7.62 3.31
C PRO A 79 10.68 8.39 3.80
N PRO A 80 11.00 9.55 3.20
CA PRO A 80 12.09 10.38 3.73
C PRO A 80 11.77 10.69 5.18
N LEU A 81 12.67 10.32 6.09
CA LEU A 81 12.56 10.64 7.51
C LEU A 81 12.30 12.14 7.64
N THR A 82 11.04 12.53 7.85
CA THR A 82 10.74 13.89 8.23
C THR A 82 11.22 14.02 9.67
N SER A 83 12.49 14.42 9.84
CA SER A 83 12.95 15.06 11.08
C SER A 83 11.90 16.09 11.45
N THR A 84 11.10 15.74 12.46
CA THR A 84 10.36 16.73 13.24
C THR A 84 11.31 17.27 14.30
#